data_AF-A0A0C9UDJ1-F1
#
_entry.id   AF-A0A0C9UDJ1-F1
#
_cell.length_a   1.000
_cell.length_b   1.000
_cell.length_c   1.000
_cell.angle_alpha   90.00
_cell.angle_beta   90.00
_cell.angle_gamma   90.00
#
_symmetry.space_group_name_H-M   'P 1'
#
loop_
_entity.id
_entity.type
_entity.pdbx_description
1 polymer ?
#
loop_
_entity_poly.entity_id
_entity_poly.type
_entity_poly.pdbx_seq_one_letter_code
_entity_poly.pdbx_strand_id
1 'polypeptide(L)'
;MDHVLIERELRVGQAHDALKKIRTQLGLKSFLVRRKRLNLGYTIATRAETEIQRVEGHVKKWRKVYEQVWNALEALRGDHLIPAEHRAWRQLRTLRKEHCVMLADWMADQAYWKTMGERSAVEATQQGYGPQELSWI
;
A
#
# COMPACT_ATOMS: atom_id res chain seq x y z
N MET A 1 -28.82 17.41 18.64
CA MET A 1 -28.68 16.18 17.84
C MET A 1 -27.62 16.33 16.74
N ASP A 2 -27.52 17.51 16.10
CA ASP A 2 -26.59 17.76 14.97
C ASP A 2 -25.10 17.70 15.30
N HIS A 3 -24.67 18.11 16.50
CA HIS A 3 -23.25 18.11 16.87
C HIS A 3 -22.59 16.72 16.81
N VAL A 4 -23.33 15.67 17.17
CA VAL A 4 -22.83 14.28 17.15
C VAL A 4 -22.70 13.78 15.70
N LEU A 5 -23.59 14.20 14.80
CA LEU A 5 -23.52 13.87 13.39
C LEU A 5 -22.34 14.58 12.71
N ILE A 6 -22.14 15.87 12.98
CA ILE A 6 -21.02 16.66 12.45
C ILE A 6 -19.68 16.09 12.93
N GLU A 7 -19.54 15.82 14.22
CA GLU A 7 -18.32 15.21 14.77
C GLU A 7 -18.07 13.84 14.14
N ARG A 8 -19.12 13.03 13.94
CA ARG A 8 -19.01 11.72 13.29
C ARG A 8 -18.53 11.82 11.85
N GLU A 9 -19.08 12.72 11.04
CA GLU A 9 -18.65 12.94 9.65
C GLU A 9 -17.20 13.41 9.57
N LEU A 10 -16.80 14.31 10.47
CA LEU A 10 -15.42 14.78 10.58
C LEU A 10 -14.46 13.61 10.83
N ARG A 11 -14.80 12.70 11.76
CA ARG A 11 -14.00 11.50 12.04
C ARG A 11 -13.94 10.54 10.85
N VAL A 12 -15.03 10.37 10.11
CA VAL A 12 -15.02 9.56 8.86
C VAL A 12 -14.06 10.16 7.84
N GLY A 13 -14.08 11.48 7.64
CA GLY A 13 -13.13 12.18 6.78
C GLY A 13 -11.67 11.96 7.20
N GLN A 14 -11.38 12.13 8.49
CA GLN A 14 -10.04 11.89 9.06
C GLN A 14 -9.57 10.44 8.86
N ALA A 15 -10.47 9.46 8.99
CA ALA A 15 -10.17 8.05 8.76
C ALA A 15 -9.79 7.79 7.29
N HIS A 16 -10.55 8.35 6.34
CA HIS A 16 -10.24 8.23 4.92
C HIS A 16 -8.93 8.92 4.53
N ASP A 17 -8.66 10.10 5.09
CA ASP A 17 -7.39 10.79 4.88
C ASP A 17 -6.21 9.99 5.41
N ALA A 18 -6.32 9.43 6.61
CA ALA A 18 -5.29 8.57 7.18
C ALA A 18 -5.06 7.33 6.29
N LEU A 19 -6.13 6.67 5.82
CA LEU A 19 -6.02 5.53 4.90
C LEU A 19 -5.36 5.92 3.57
N LYS A 20 -5.72 7.07 3.00
CA LYS A 20 -5.10 7.60 1.78
C LYS A 20 -3.60 7.82 1.98
N LYS A 21 -3.20 8.43 3.10
CA LYS A 21 -1.79 8.64 3.44
C LYS A 21 -1.05 7.32 3.63
N ILE A 22 -1.64 6.34 4.32
CA ILE A 22 -1.05 4.99 4.47
C ILE A 22 -0.82 4.36 3.09
N ARG A 23 -1.81 4.38 2.20
CA ARG A 23 -1.70 3.84 0.84
C ARG A 23 -0.59 4.52 0.03
N THR A 24 -0.51 5.84 0.07
CA THR A 24 0.55 6.60 -0.61
C THR A 24 1.94 6.21 -0.10
N GLN A 25 2.12 6.12 1.23
CA GLN A 25 3.40 5.76 1.83
C GLN A 25 3.79 4.30 1.51
N LEU A 26 2.83 3.37 1.51
CA LEU A 26 3.08 1.99 1.07
C LEU A 26 3.50 1.92 -0.41
N GLY A 27 2.88 2.72 -1.28
CA GLY A 27 3.28 2.84 -2.68
C GLY A 27 4.71 3.37 -2.84
N LEU A 28 5.05 4.43 -2.10
CA LEU A 28 6.41 4.99 -2.08
C LEU A 28 7.44 3.98 -1.54
N LYS A 29 7.10 3.25 -0.46
CA LYS A 29 7.96 2.20 0.10
C LYS A 29 8.26 1.13 -0.94
N SER A 30 7.23 0.67 -1.67
CA SER A 30 7.36 -0.30 -2.76
C SER A 30 8.30 0.20 -3.86
N PHE A 31 8.13 1.45 -4.29
CA PHE A 31 9.02 2.08 -5.26
C PHE A 31 10.48 2.13 -4.78
N LEU A 32 10.71 2.57 -3.54
CA LEU A 32 12.07 2.67 -2.98
C LEU A 32 12.74 1.30 -2.84
N VAL A 33 12.00 0.27 -2.43
CA VAL A 33 12.50 -1.11 -2.35
C VAL A 33 12.92 -1.62 -3.73
N ARG A 34 12.10 -1.39 -4.77
CA ARG A 34 12.46 -1.74 -6.16
C ARG A 34 13.68 -0.97 -6.64
N ARG A 35 13.73 0.35 -6.39
CA ARG A 35 14.86 1.21 -6.77
C ARG A 35 16.17 0.77 -6.12
N LYS A 36 16.14 0.37 -4.84
CA LYS A 36 17.30 -0.16 -4.13
C LYS A 36 17.83 -1.45 -4.77
N ARG A 37 16.96 -2.38 -5.16
CA ARG A 37 17.37 -3.65 -5.81
C ARG A 37 18.11 -3.42 -7.12
N LEU A 38 17.74 -2.38 -7.88
CA LEU A 38 18.38 -2.04 -9.15
C LEU A 38 19.73 -1.32 -8.99
N ASN A 39 20.04 -0.79 -7.80
CA ASN A 39 21.24 0.02 -7.56
C ASN A 39 22.04 -0.57 -6.39
N LEU A 40 22.88 -1.56 -6.70
CA LEU A 40 23.64 -2.35 -5.73
C LEU A 40 24.87 -1.63 -5.12
N GLY A 41 25.15 -0.39 -5.50
CA GLY A 41 26.27 0.40 -4.96
C GLY A 41 26.11 0.70 -3.47
N TYR A 42 27.18 0.50 -2.68
CA TYR A 42 27.18 0.58 -1.21
C TYR A 42 26.58 1.90 -0.65
N THR A 43 26.98 3.05 -1.17
CA THR A 43 26.45 4.37 -0.76
C THR A 43 24.99 4.59 -1.17
N ILE A 44 24.55 3.99 -2.28
CA ILE A 44 23.16 4.07 -2.74
C ILE A 44 22.26 3.16 -1.88
N ALA A 45 22.78 2.01 -1.45
CA ALA A 45 22.09 1.08 -0.58
C ALA A 45 21.76 1.70 0.80
N THR A 46 22.72 2.38 1.44
CA THR A 46 22.53 3.01 2.75
C THR A 46 21.56 4.20 2.71
N ARG A 47 21.63 5.03 1.66
CA ARG A 47 20.66 6.12 1.46
C ARG A 47 19.26 5.60 1.21
N ALA A 48 19.11 4.59 0.36
CA ALA A 48 17.82 3.97 0.08
C ALA A 48 17.20 3.30 1.32
N GLU A 49 18.01 2.66 2.16
CA GLU A 49 17.56 2.12 3.45
C GLU A 49 17.03 3.20 4.39
N THR A 50 17.75 4.32 4.51
CA THR A 50 17.32 5.44 5.34
C THR A 50 15.99 6.02 4.84
N GLU A 51 15.81 6.16 3.53
CA GLU A 51 14.56 6.61 2.93
C GLU A 51 13.41 5.61 3.17
N ILE A 52 13.66 4.31 3.05
CA ILE A 52 12.69 3.24 3.35
C ILE A 52 12.27 3.29 4.83
N GLN A 53 13.21 3.46 5.75
CA GLN A 53 12.94 3.57 7.20
C GLN A 53 12.10 4.82 7.53
N ARG A 54 12.37 5.95 6.89
CA ARG A 54 11.54 7.17 7.05
C ARG A 54 10.11 6.94 6.61
N VAL A 55 9.91 6.31 5.44
CA VAL A 55 8.57 5.97 4.93
C VAL A 55 7.86 4.99 5.86
N GLU A 56 8.57 4.00 6.41
CA GLU A 56 8.01 3.11 7.43
C GLU A 56 7.56 3.87 8.69
N GLY A 57 8.34 4.86 9.14
CA GLY A 57 7.94 5.77 10.21
C GLY A 57 6.65 6.53 9.90
N HIS A 58 6.49 6.99 8.65
CA HIS A 58 5.25 7.63 8.21
C HIS A 58 4.05 6.68 8.18
N VAL A 59 4.22 5.42 7.73
CA VAL A 59 3.17 4.40 7.78
C VAL A 59 2.72 4.18 9.22
N LYS A 60 3.66 4.02 10.16
CA LYS A 60 3.36 3.85 11.60
C LYS A 60 2.61 5.06 12.17
N LYS A 61 3.03 6.28 11.82
CA LYS A 61 2.37 7.52 12.24
C LYS A 61 0.91 7.55 11.79
N TRP A 62 0.66 7.36 10.49
CA TRP A 62 -0.70 7.44 9.95
C TRP A 62 -1.59 6.29 10.40
N ARG A 63 -1.01 5.11 10.64
CA ARG A 63 -1.71 4.00 11.30
C ARG A 63 -2.20 4.40 12.69
N LYS A 64 -1.34 5.02 13.52
CA LYS A 64 -1.74 5.48 14.86
C LYS A 64 -2.87 6.52 14.80
N VAL A 65 -2.80 7.45 13.84
CA VAL A 65 -3.88 8.42 13.61
C VAL A 65 -5.18 7.69 13.25
N TYR A 66 -5.13 6.72 12.34
CA TYR A 66 -6.30 5.91 11.98
C TYR A 66 -6.88 5.16 13.19
N GLU A 67 -6.03 4.51 14.00
CA GLU A 67 -6.45 3.78 15.21
C GLU A 67 -7.14 4.72 16.22
N GLN A 68 -6.61 5.93 16.43
CA GLN A 68 -7.23 6.93 17.31
C GLN A 68 -8.60 7.38 16.80
N VAL A 69 -8.70 7.67 15.50
CA VAL A 69 -9.97 8.07 14.86
C VAL A 69 -10.98 6.93 14.91
N TRP A 70 -10.54 5.69 14.68
CA TRP A 70 -11.37 4.49 14.78
C TRP A 70 -11.91 4.29 16.19
N ASN A 71 -11.08 4.43 17.24
CA ASN A 71 -11.54 4.33 18.62
C ASN A 71 -12.55 5.43 18.98
N ALA A 72 -12.36 6.66 18.48
CA ALA A 72 -13.33 7.73 18.64
C ALA A 72 -14.66 7.41 17.93
N LEU A 73 -14.60 6.86 16.71
CA LEU A 73 -15.78 6.40 15.97
C LEU A 73 -16.53 5.26 16.69
N GLU A 74 -15.81 4.30 17.28
CA GLU A 74 -16.40 3.22 18.08
C GLU A 74 -17.01 3.74 19.38
N ALA A 75 -16.40 4.73 20.04
CA ALA A 75 -17.03 5.37 21.20
C ALA A 75 -18.35 6.08 20.82
N LEU A 76 -18.38 6.75 19.66
CA LEU A 76 -19.58 7.39 19.10
C LEU A 76 -20.62 6.38 18.56
N ARG A 77 -20.28 5.09 18.52
CA ARG A 77 -21.20 3.99 18.16
C ARG A 77 -22.10 3.59 19.33
N GLY A 78 -21.64 3.80 20.56
CA GLY A 78 -22.23 3.32 21.80
C GLY A 78 -23.62 3.87 22.13
N ASP A 79 -24.10 4.92 21.46
CA ASP A 79 -25.34 5.59 21.86
C ASP A 79 -26.51 5.54 20.85
N HIS A 80 -26.33 5.58 19.52
CA HIS A 80 -27.49 5.76 18.60
C HIS A 80 -27.39 5.05 17.24
N LEU A 81 -28.57 4.67 16.68
CA LEU A 81 -28.79 4.12 15.34
C LEU A 81 -27.99 4.90 14.28
N ILE A 82 -27.12 4.19 13.55
CA ILE A 82 -26.48 4.75 12.36
C ILE A 82 -27.54 4.85 11.26
N PRO A 83 -27.84 6.05 10.73
CA PRO A 83 -28.76 6.18 9.61
C PRO A 83 -28.25 5.34 8.42
N ALA A 84 -29.16 4.61 7.78
CA ALA A 84 -28.82 3.62 6.75
C ALA A 84 -28.07 4.24 5.55
N GLU A 85 -28.23 5.55 5.34
CA GLU A 85 -27.56 6.32 4.28
C GLU A 85 -26.05 6.54 4.48
N HIS A 86 -25.48 6.38 5.68
CA HIS A 86 -24.03 6.59 5.91
C HIS A 86 -23.18 5.36 5.53
N ARG A 87 -23.21 5.01 4.25
CA ARG A 87 -22.50 3.86 3.64
C ARG A 87 -20.98 3.90 3.84
N ALA A 88 -20.39 5.10 3.86
CA ALA A 88 -18.95 5.31 4.06
C ALA A 88 -18.45 4.74 5.39
N TRP A 89 -19.29 4.79 6.42
CA TRP A 89 -18.94 4.30 7.76
C TRP A 89 -18.88 2.77 7.82
N ARG A 90 -19.78 2.05 7.12
CA ARG A 90 -19.73 0.57 7.03
C ARG A 90 -18.51 0.03 6.30
N GLN A 91 -17.84 0.88 5.52
CA GLN A 91 -16.65 0.50 4.76
C GLN A 91 -15.37 0.62 5.60
N LEU A 92 -15.38 1.40 6.68
CA LEU A 92 -14.26 1.48 7.61
C LEU A 92 -14.18 0.22 8.47
N ARG A 93 -12.97 -0.28 8.69
CA ARG A 93 -12.70 -1.50 9.44
C ARG A 93 -11.44 -1.31 10.27
N THR A 94 -11.33 -2.05 11.37
CA THR A 94 -10.11 -2.13 12.16
C THR A 94 -8.90 -2.44 11.26
N LEU A 95 -7.90 -1.56 11.31
CA LEU A 95 -6.70 -1.70 10.51
C LEU A 95 -5.71 -2.63 11.22
N ARG A 96 -5.64 -3.89 10.76
CA ARG A 96 -4.68 -4.87 11.27
C ARG A 96 -3.27 -4.54 10.80
N LYS A 97 -2.27 -4.99 11.56
CA LYS A 97 -0.85 -4.80 11.21
C LYS A 97 -0.54 -5.29 9.79
N GLU A 98 -1.11 -6.43 9.40
CA GLU A 98 -0.99 -7.02 8.06
C GLU A 98 -1.49 -6.11 6.93
N HIS A 99 -2.52 -5.28 7.17
CA HIS A 99 -3.02 -4.31 6.19
C HIS A 99 -2.05 -3.11 6.01
N CYS A 100 -1.13 -2.92 6.96
CA CYS A 100 -0.04 -1.94 6.90
C CYS A 100 1.29 -2.58 6.50
N VAL A 101 1.30 -3.89 6.25
CA VAL A 101 2.42 -4.57 5.60
C VAL A 101 2.14 -4.52 4.11
N MET A 102 3.22 -4.33 3.35
CA MET A 102 3.16 -4.32 1.89
C MET A 102 2.44 -5.58 1.38
N LEU A 103 1.71 -5.47 0.27
CA LEU A 103 1.26 -6.56 -0.63
C LEU A 103 2.45 -7.42 -1.08
N ALA A 104 3.14 -8.04 -0.14
CA ALA A 104 4.42 -8.72 -0.32
C ALA A 104 4.22 -10.04 -1.05
N ASP A 105 3.10 -10.74 -0.79
CA ASP A 105 2.73 -11.96 -1.50
C ASP A 105 2.32 -11.65 -2.95
N TRP A 106 1.55 -10.57 -3.18
CA TRP A 106 1.16 -10.16 -4.54
C TRP A 106 2.34 -9.65 -5.39
N MET A 107 3.30 -8.96 -4.77
CA MET A 107 4.55 -8.56 -5.44
C MET A 107 5.51 -9.73 -5.68
N ALA A 108 5.51 -10.73 -4.79
CA ALA A 108 6.26 -11.96 -4.97
C ALA A 108 5.67 -12.80 -6.12
N ASP A 109 4.34 -12.90 -6.21
CA ASP A 109 3.62 -13.54 -7.32
C ASP A 109 3.91 -12.86 -8.67
N GLN A 110 3.89 -11.53 -8.73
CA GLN A 110 4.22 -10.80 -9.96
C GLN A 110 5.70 -10.95 -10.35
N ALA A 111 6.61 -11.03 -9.38
CA ALA A 111 8.02 -11.33 -9.64
C ALA A 111 8.19 -12.76 -10.15
N TYR A 112 7.46 -13.73 -9.60
CA TYR A 112 7.46 -15.12 -10.07
C TYR A 112 6.99 -15.23 -11.53
N TRP A 113 5.84 -14.65 -11.89
CA TRP A 113 5.30 -14.65 -13.26
C TRP A 113 6.21 -13.92 -14.26
N LYS A 114 6.89 -12.84 -13.84
CA LYS A 114 7.87 -12.13 -14.67
C LYS A 114 9.12 -12.96 -14.94
N THR A 115 9.65 -13.64 -13.91
CA THR A 115 10.86 -14.46 -14.03
C THR A 115 10.60 -15.73 -14.86
N MET A 116 9.40 -16.31 -14.78
CA MET A 116 8.97 -17.45 -15.60
C MET A 116 8.77 -17.05 -17.07
N GLY A 117 8.13 -15.90 -17.34
CA GLY A 117 7.98 -15.38 -18.71
C GLY A 117 9.32 -15.03 -19.38
N GLU A 118 10.26 -14.42 -18.64
CA GLU A 118 11.62 -14.12 -19.12
C GLU A 118 12.41 -15.39 -19.43
N ARG A 119 12.30 -16.44 -18.60
CA ARG A 119 12.94 -17.74 -18.86
C ARG A 119 12.34 -18.46 -20.06
N SER A 120 11.01 -18.54 -20.16
CA SER A 120 10.34 -19.15 -21.32
C SER A 120 10.63 -18.41 -22.62
N ALA A 121 10.79 -17.08 -22.59
CA ALA A 121 11.21 -16.29 -23.75
C ALA A 121 12.68 -16.52 -24.13
N VAL A 122 13.59 -16.62 -23.15
CA VAL A 122 15.01 -16.92 -23.39
C VAL A 122 15.20 -18.35 -23.91
N GLU A 123 14.49 -19.33 -23.35
CA GLU A 123 14.53 -20.73 -23.82
C GLU A 123 13.96 -20.87 -25.24
N ALA A 124 12.84 -20.20 -25.55
CA ALA A 124 12.30 -20.16 -26.91
C ALA A 124 13.31 -19.56 -27.90
N THR A 125 13.99 -18.47 -27.55
CA THR A 125 15.04 -17.86 -28.40
C THR A 125 16.25 -18.78 -28.57
N GLN A 126 16.69 -19.48 -27.51
CA GLN A 126 17.81 -20.42 -27.58
C GLN A 126 17.49 -21.70 -28.39
N GLN A 127 16.22 -22.13 -28.42
CA GLN A 127 15.75 -23.26 -29.23
C GLN A 127 15.29 -22.85 -30.64
N GLY A 128 15.41 -21.57 -31.01
CA GLY A 128 15.08 -21.07 -32.35
C GLY A 128 13.59 -20.78 -32.60
N TYR A 129 12.74 -20.81 -31.57
CA TYR A 129 11.31 -20.52 -31.61
C TYR A 129 10.94 -19.10 -31.10
N GLY A 130 11.93 -18.24 -30.82
CA GLY A 130 11.75 -16.86 -30.36
C GLY A 130 11.63 -15.84 -31.51
N PRO A 131 11.22 -14.58 -31.23
CA PRO A 131 11.16 -13.52 -32.24
C PRO A 131 12.54 -13.32 -32.87
N GLN A 132 12.68 -13.60 -34.17
CA GLN A 132 13.90 -13.31 -34.90
C GLN A 132 13.98 -11.82 -35.21
N GLU A 133 15.10 -11.20 -34.85
CA GLU A 133 15.43 -9.85 -35.26
C GLU A 133 15.75 -9.90 -36.77
N LEU A 134 14.82 -9.40 -37.59
CA LEU A 134 15.00 -9.30 -39.02
C LEU A 134 15.99 -8.17 -39.29
N SER A 135 17.20 -8.51 -39.74
CA SER A 135 18.34 -7.59 -39.92
C SER A 135 18.18 -6.55 -41.04
N TRP A 136 16.95 -6.27 -41.48
CA TRP A 136 16.63 -5.36 -42.58
C TRP A 136 15.42 -4.46 -42.29
N ILE A 137 15.08 -4.26 -41.02
CA ILE A 137 14.32 -3.10 -40.54
C ILE A 137 15.27 -2.21 -39.75
#